data_AF-A0A562HEB9-F1
#
_entry.id   AF-A0A562HEB9-F1
#
_cell.length_a   1.000
_cell.length_b   1.000
_cell.length_c   1.000
_cell.angle_alpha   90.00
_cell.angle_beta   90.00
_cell.angle_gamma   90.00
#
_symmetry.space_group_name_H-M   'P 1'
#
loop_
_entity.id
_entity.type
_entity.pdbx_description
1 polymer ?
#
loop_
_entity_poly.entity_id
_entity_poly.type
_entity_poly.pdbx_seq_one_letter_code
_entity_poly.pdbx_strand_id
1 'polypeptide(L)'
;MPPIAVKNYKGVAVEWVKNEASAENEDMAMREAILDQVLAANDIQVPQNLVDHEITRMVMELKHKKKYGSMMFGGYSDFMEGELADPRERFREEAFKLVKTRIVLEGIIAAENFEVSKAELEEEAKVIAVRQQLPVGMVKEFLGEDLELLRDDVLVRKAMDLVCASAVIKEETLLPPVFQR
;
A
#
# COMPACT_ATOMS: atom_id res chain seq x y z
N MET A 1 -6.29 17.87 -5.90
CA MET A 1 -5.09 18.59 -5.40
C MET A 1 -4.03 18.46 -6.48
N PRO A 2 -3.27 19.51 -6.82
CA PRO A 2 -2.17 19.35 -7.78
C PRO A 2 -1.12 18.36 -7.23
N PRO A 3 -0.42 17.60 -8.09
CA PRO A 3 0.62 16.69 -7.64
C PRO A 3 1.70 17.45 -6.87
N ILE A 4 2.08 16.92 -5.71
CA ILE A 4 3.19 17.47 -4.93
C ILE A 4 4.49 16.98 -5.55
N ALA A 5 5.46 17.89 -5.71
CA ALA A 5 6.77 17.52 -6.23
C ALA A 5 7.50 16.60 -5.25
N VAL A 6 7.78 15.37 -5.68
CA VAL A 6 8.54 14.37 -4.93
C VAL A 6 9.98 14.38 -5.42
N LYS A 7 10.94 14.34 -4.48
CA LYS A 7 12.38 14.28 -4.77
C LYS A 7 12.94 12.99 -4.18
N ASN A 8 14.18 12.62 -4.52
CA ASN A 8 14.89 11.54 -3.82
C ASN A 8 14.13 10.20 -3.72
N TYR A 9 13.29 9.87 -4.71
CA TYR A 9 12.54 8.60 -4.76
C TYR A 9 13.28 7.51 -5.54
N LYS A 10 14.29 7.89 -6.33
CA LYS A 10 15.22 6.97 -6.99
C LYS A 10 16.50 6.84 -6.18
N GLY A 11 17.08 5.65 -6.10
CA GLY A 11 18.37 5.46 -5.44
C GLY A 11 18.31 5.49 -3.91
N VAL A 12 17.13 5.34 -3.31
CA VAL A 12 17.01 5.27 -1.84
C VAL A 12 17.80 4.09 -1.31
N ALA A 13 18.60 4.33 -0.28
CA ALA A 13 19.37 3.30 0.36
C ALA A 13 18.49 2.56 1.38
N VAL A 14 18.46 1.24 1.30
CA VAL A 14 17.72 0.38 2.24
C VAL A 14 18.69 -0.61 2.85
N GLU A 15 18.77 -0.62 4.16
CA GLU A 15 19.47 -1.66 4.92
C GLU A 15 18.53 -2.87 5.02
N TRP A 16 18.99 -4.02 4.57
CA TRP A 16 18.18 -5.24 4.49
C TRP A 16 18.86 -6.40 5.19
N VAL A 17 18.15 -7.00 6.13
CA VAL A 17 18.55 -8.24 6.79
C VAL A 17 17.70 -9.36 6.22
N LYS A 18 18.35 -10.32 5.56
CA LYS A 18 17.67 -11.51 5.04
C LYS A 18 17.12 -12.33 6.21
N ASN A 19 15.82 -12.64 6.17
CA ASN A 19 15.17 -13.54 7.12
C ASN A 19 14.82 -14.87 6.43
N GLU A 20 14.31 -15.85 7.16
CA GLU A 20 13.92 -17.17 6.59
C GLU A 20 12.45 -17.22 6.12
N ALA A 21 11.85 -16.09 5.72
CA ALA A 21 10.47 -16.07 5.24
C ALA A 21 10.34 -16.70 3.84
N SER A 22 9.12 -16.89 3.35
CA SER A 22 8.93 -17.25 1.94
C SER A 22 9.40 -16.10 1.04
N ALA A 23 9.89 -16.42 -0.17
CA ALA A 23 10.37 -15.42 -1.11
C ALA A 23 9.34 -14.30 -1.41
N GLU A 24 8.04 -14.63 -1.40
CA GLU A 24 6.96 -13.67 -1.60
C GLU A 24 6.78 -12.72 -0.40
N ASN A 25 6.91 -13.24 0.83
CA ASN A 25 6.87 -12.42 2.04
C ASN A 25 8.11 -11.54 2.15
N GLU A 26 9.27 -12.03 1.72
CA GLU A 26 10.51 -11.24 1.63
C GLU A 26 10.36 -10.08 0.65
N ASP A 27 9.86 -10.34 -0.56
CA ASP A 27 9.66 -9.30 -1.58
C ASP A 27 8.67 -8.23 -1.11
N MET A 28 7.56 -8.63 -0.48
CA MET A 28 6.58 -7.68 0.07
C MET A 28 7.19 -6.80 1.17
N ALA A 29 7.89 -7.40 2.13
CA ALA A 29 8.54 -6.65 3.22
C ALA A 29 9.64 -5.72 2.70
N MET A 30 10.34 -6.13 1.64
CA MET A 30 11.38 -5.34 1.01
C MET A 30 10.80 -4.14 0.27
N ARG A 31 9.72 -4.33 -0.48
CA ARG A 31 8.99 -3.24 -1.13
C ARG A 31 8.45 -2.24 -0.11
N GLU A 32 7.96 -2.71 1.03
CA GLU A 32 7.53 -1.83 2.14
C GLU A 32 8.70 -1.04 2.73
N ALA A 33 9.84 -1.69 2.99
CA ALA A 33 11.04 -1.01 3.51
C ALA A 33 11.58 0.06 2.55
N ILE A 34 11.59 -0.24 1.24
CA ILE A 34 11.96 0.74 0.21
C ILE A 34 10.99 1.93 0.22
N LEU A 35 9.68 1.66 0.26
CA LEU A 35 8.66 2.71 0.30
C LEU A 35 8.86 3.60 1.53
N ASP A 36 9.07 3.02 2.71
CA ASP A 36 9.29 3.78 3.95
C ASP A 36 10.50 4.71 3.86
N GLN A 37 11.60 4.27 3.21
CA GLN A 37 12.74 5.14 2.94
C GLN A 37 12.40 6.28 1.96
N VAL A 38 11.59 6.02 0.92
CA VAL A 38 11.09 7.09 0.05
C VAL A 38 10.24 8.10 0.82
N LEU A 39 9.34 7.63 1.70
CA LEU A 39 8.54 8.50 2.54
C LEU A 39 9.41 9.33 3.48
N ALA A 40 10.47 8.75 4.05
CA ALA A 40 11.39 9.44 4.94
C ALA A 40 12.27 10.47 4.21
N ALA A 41 12.69 10.16 2.98
CA ALA A 41 13.49 11.06 2.13
C ALA A 41 12.69 12.26 1.58
N ASN A 42 11.37 12.23 1.73
CA ASN A 42 10.44 13.25 1.27
C ASN A 42 9.70 13.89 2.45
N ASP A 43 10.12 15.10 2.80
CA ASP A 43 9.37 15.95 3.72
C ASP A 43 8.17 16.57 2.99
N ILE A 44 7.04 15.88 3.07
CA ILE A 44 5.78 16.28 2.45
C ILE A 44 4.81 16.66 3.55
N GLN A 45 4.29 17.89 3.44
CA GLN A 45 3.20 18.34 4.29
C GLN A 45 1.93 17.59 3.93
N VAL A 46 1.48 16.70 4.81
CA VAL A 46 0.24 15.95 4.65
C VAL A 46 -0.93 16.82 5.13
N PRO A 47 -1.91 17.14 4.27
CA PRO A 47 -3.07 17.93 4.66
C PRO A 47 -3.94 17.19 5.68
N GLN A 48 -4.22 17.81 6.83
CA GLN A 48 -4.98 17.20 7.91
C GLN A 48 -6.38 16.75 7.48
N ASN A 49 -7.05 17.51 6.61
CA ASN A 49 -8.36 17.13 6.10
C ASN A 49 -8.34 15.78 5.36
N LEU A 50 -7.27 15.47 4.62
CA LEU A 50 -7.13 14.18 3.96
C LEU A 50 -6.94 13.05 4.96
N VAL A 51 -6.17 13.28 6.03
CA VAL A 51 -6.02 12.33 7.14
C VAL A 51 -7.36 12.09 7.83
N ASP A 52 -8.15 13.14 8.06
CA ASP A 52 -9.47 13.02 8.72
C ASP A 52 -10.47 12.23 7.85
N HIS A 53 -10.42 12.41 6.53
CA HIS A 53 -11.19 11.61 5.58
C HIS A 53 -10.75 10.14 5.59
N GLU A 54 -9.45 9.89 5.62
CA GLU A 54 -8.86 8.55 5.71
C GLU A 54 -9.29 7.82 6.98
N ILE A 55 -9.14 8.48 8.13
CA ILE A 55 -9.62 7.97 9.44
C ILE A 55 -11.12 7.64 9.36
N THR A 56 -11.92 8.52 8.76
CA THR A 56 -13.36 8.29 8.63
C THR A 56 -13.65 7.03 7.81
N ARG A 57 -12.91 6.81 6.71
CA ARG A 57 -13.03 5.60 5.88
C ARG A 57 -12.65 4.36 6.68
N MET A 58 -11.52 4.38 7.39
CA MET A 58 -11.04 3.25 8.20
C MET A 58 -12.02 2.89 9.33
N VAL A 59 -12.61 3.89 9.98
CA VAL A 59 -13.66 3.67 10.99
C VAL A 59 -14.91 3.04 10.37
N MET A 60 -15.33 3.47 9.18
CA MET A 60 -16.45 2.84 8.47
C MET A 60 -16.14 1.39 8.11
N GLU A 61 -14.96 1.11 7.55
CA GLU A 61 -14.52 -0.26 7.22
C GLU A 61 -14.52 -1.18 8.45
N LEU A 62 -14.03 -0.69 9.60
CA LEU A 62 -14.06 -1.42 10.86
C LEU A 62 -15.50 -1.77 11.28
N LYS A 63 -16.42 -0.79 11.19
CA LYS A 63 -17.84 -1.00 11.51
C LYS A 63 -18.49 -2.02 10.57
N HIS A 64 -18.19 -1.95 9.28
CA HIS A 64 -18.69 -2.90 8.29
C HIS A 64 -18.19 -4.33 8.56
N LYS A 65 -16.88 -4.50 8.82
CA LYS A 65 -16.29 -5.81 9.17
C LYS A 65 -16.93 -6.39 10.43
N LYS A 66 -17.12 -5.58 11.47
CA LYS A 66 -17.81 -6.00 12.71
C LYS A 66 -19.26 -6.44 12.46
N LYS A 67 -20.04 -5.63 11.72
CA LYS A 67 -21.43 -5.94 11.39
C LYS A 67 -21.56 -7.25 10.62
N TYR A 68 -20.68 -7.45 9.64
CA TYR A 68 -20.66 -8.67 8.83
C TYR A 68 -20.31 -9.90 9.67
N GLY A 69 -19.30 -9.80 10.54
CA GLY A 69 -18.95 -10.88 11.48
C GLY A 69 -20.07 -11.22 12.45
N SER A 70 -20.75 -10.22 13.02
CA SER A 70 -21.91 -10.43 13.91
C SER A 70 -23.07 -11.12 13.20
N MET A 71 -23.38 -10.71 11.95
CA MET A 71 -24.40 -11.37 11.13
C MET A 71 -24.06 -12.84 10.81
N MET A 72 -22.79 -13.15 10.55
CA MET A 72 -22.36 -14.49 10.15
C MET A 72 -22.26 -15.47 11.32
N PHE A 73 -21.88 -15.00 12.52
CA PHE A 73 -21.59 -15.88 13.66
C PHE A 73 -22.63 -15.79 14.79
N GLY A 74 -23.78 -15.14 14.54
CA GLY A 74 -24.96 -15.18 15.41
C GLY A 74 -24.80 -14.53 16.79
N GLY A 75 -23.70 -13.84 17.04
CA GLY A 75 -23.42 -13.18 18.30
C GLY A 75 -23.85 -11.71 18.29
N TYR A 76 -24.86 -11.39 19.09
CA TYR A 76 -24.91 -10.10 19.77
C TYR A 76 -23.64 -10.06 20.65
N SER A 77 -22.56 -9.44 20.17
CA SER A 77 -21.49 -9.09 21.10
C SER A 77 -22.03 -7.91 21.90
N ASP A 78 -22.43 -8.21 23.13
CA ASP A 78 -22.67 -7.23 24.17
C ASP A 78 -21.71 -6.06 24.02
N PHE A 79 -22.28 -4.85 23.95
CA PHE A 79 -21.58 -3.57 23.88
C PHE A 79 -20.35 -3.61 24.79
N MET A 80 -19.19 -3.90 24.22
CA MET A 80 -17.93 -3.96 24.97
C MET A 80 -17.65 -2.55 25.46
N GLU A 81 -17.52 -2.40 26.78
CA GLU A 81 -17.26 -1.14 27.51
C GLU A 81 -16.06 -0.33 26.95
N GLY A 82 -15.24 -0.90 26.07
CA GLY A 82 -14.18 -0.24 25.32
C GLY A 82 -14.60 0.56 24.07
N GLU A 83 -15.88 0.55 23.65
CA GLU A 83 -16.38 1.40 22.54
C GLU A 83 -16.41 2.91 22.87
N LEU A 84 -16.15 3.28 24.13
CA LEU A 84 -16.05 4.67 24.57
C LEU A 84 -14.72 5.34 24.19
N ALA A 85 -13.69 4.58 23.78
CA ALA A 85 -12.46 5.14 23.23
C ALA A 85 -12.69 5.52 21.77
N ASP A 86 -12.44 6.78 21.40
CA ASP A 86 -12.58 7.23 20.01
C ASP A 86 -11.66 6.40 19.10
N PRO A 87 -12.20 5.52 18.23
CA PRO A 87 -11.39 4.69 17.37
C PRO A 87 -10.54 5.51 16.40
N ARG A 88 -10.81 6.81 16.24
CA ARG A 88 -10.05 7.72 15.38
C ARG A 88 -8.59 7.86 15.82
N GLU A 89 -8.34 7.89 17.12
CA GLU A 89 -7.01 8.21 17.66
C GLU A 89 -6.03 7.07 17.42
N ARG A 90 -6.52 5.82 17.44
CA ARG A 90 -5.73 4.64 17.08
C ARG A 90 -5.37 4.59 15.60
N PHE A 91 -6.18 5.21 14.74
CA PHE A 91 -6.01 5.16 13.29
C PHE A 91 -5.21 6.36 12.77
N ARG A 92 -4.92 7.35 13.62
CA ARG A 92 -4.32 8.61 13.18
C ARG A 92 -2.96 8.41 12.50
N GLU A 93 -2.09 7.61 13.11
CA GLU A 93 -0.74 7.33 12.58
C GLU A 93 -0.81 6.53 11.28
N GLU A 94 -1.63 5.48 11.26
CA GLU A 94 -1.84 4.63 10.07
C GLU A 94 -2.45 5.43 8.92
N ALA A 95 -3.50 6.21 9.18
CA ALA A 95 -4.14 7.09 8.21
C ALA A 95 -3.16 8.13 7.65
N PHE A 96 -2.33 8.72 8.52
CA PHE A 96 -1.28 9.65 8.09
C PHE A 96 -0.28 8.97 7.15
N LYS A 97 0.19 7.76 7.49
CA LYS A 97 1.10 6.98 6.63
C LYS A 97 0.44 6.68 5.28
N LEU A 98 -0.82 6.22 5.27
CA LEU A 98 -1.56 5.90 4.04
C LEU A 98 -1.74 7.12 3.13
N VAL A 99 -2.14 8.27 3.69
CA VAL A 99 -2.30 9.51 2.90
C VAL A 99 -0.94 9.99 2.39
N LYS A 100 0.12 9.94 3.22
CA LYS A 100 1.47 10.31 2.79
C LYS A 100 1.95 9.43 1.63
N THR A 101 1.78 8.12 1.74
CA THR A 101 2.09 7.16 0.68
C THR A 101 1.38 7.50 -0.61
N ARG A 102 0.07 7.74 -0.55
CA ARG A 102 -0.72 8.10 -1.73
C ARG A 102 -0.19 9.37 -2.41
N ILE A 103 0.05 10.42 -1.64
CA ILE A 103 0.55 11.70 -2.16
C ILE A 103 1.93 11.52 -2.82
N VAL A 104 2.82 10.74 -2.20
CA VAL A 104 4.14 10.44 -2.76
C VAL A 104 4.02 9.70 -4.08
N LEU A 105 3.21 8.65 -4.15
CA LEU A 105 3.04 7.86 -5.38
C LEU A 105 2.40 8.69 -6.49
N GLU A 106 1.39 9.49 -6.20
CA GLU A 106 0.79 10.42 -7.17
C GLU A 106 1.82 11.43 -7.70
N GLY A 107 2.71 11.93 -6.83
CA GLY A 107 3.79 12.82 -7.22
C GLY A 107 4.84 12.14 -8.12
N ILE A 108 5.18 10.87 -7.85
CA ILE A 108 6.09 10.08 -8.69
C ILE A 108 5.44 9.82 -10.06
N ILE A 109 4.17 9.41 -10.09
CA ILE A 109 3.41 9.19 -11.33
C ILE A 109 3.42 10.46 -12.19
N ALA A 110 3.16 11.62 -11.57
CA ALA A 110 3.18 12.90 -12.27
C ALA A 110 4.58 13.29 -12.78
N ALA A 111 5.64 12.96 -12.03
CA ALA A 111 7.02 13.27 -12.42
C ALA A 111 7.53 12.42 -13.59
N GLU A 112 7.15 11.13 -13.62
CA GLU A 112 7.62 10.18 -14.65
C GLU A 112 6.72 10.15 -15.88
N ASN A 113 5.48 10.65 -15.78
CA ASN A 113 4.52 10.70 -16.87
C ASN A 113 4.32 9.32 -17.54
N PHE A 114 4.05 8.30 -16.73
CA PHE A 114 3.88 6.94 -17.23
C PHE A 114 2.73 6.85 -18.23
N GLU A 115 2.99 6.16 -19.34
CA GLU A 115 1.94 5.74 -20.27
C GLU A 115 1.36 4.40 -19.81
N VAL A 116 0.05 4.21 -19.99
CA VAL A 116 -0.63 2.94 -19.75
C VAL A 116 -1.18 2.44 -21.06
N SER A 117 -0.71 1.26 -21.46
CA SER A 117 -1.16 0.56 -22.65
C SER A 117 -2.34 -0.37 -22.32
N LYS A 118 -3.16 -0.67 -23.33
CA LYS A 118 -4.24 -1.65 -23.20
C LYS A 118 -3.74 -3.03 -22.77
N ALA A 119 -2.55 -3.44 -23.22
CA ALA A 119 -1.96 -4.72 -22.84
C ALA A 119 -1.64 -4.78 -21.33
N GLU A 120 -1.18 -3.67 -20.75
CA GLU A 120 -0.94 -3.59 -19.29
C GLU A 120 -2.25 -3.63 -18.49
N LEU A 121 -3.31 -2.99 -18.99
CA LEU A 121 -4.65 -3.09 -18.37
C LEU A 121 -5.19 -4.53 -18.42
N GLU A 122 -5.04 -5.20 -19.57
CA GLU A 122 -5.45 -6.60 -19.70
C GLU A 122 -4.66 -7.54 -18.78
N GLU A 123 -3.38 -7.27 -18.58
CA GLU A 123 -2.56 -8.04 -17.65
C GLU A 123 -2.99 -7.80 -16.20
N GLU A 124 -3.27 -6.56 -15.83
CA GLU A 124 -3.80 -6.24 -14.49
C GLU A 124 -5.13 -6.95 -14.22
N ALA A 125 -6.02 -6.99 -15.22
CA ALA A 125 -7.27 -7.75 -15.12
C ALA A 125 -7.03 -9.26 -14.90
N LYS A 126 -6.01 -9.85 -15.54
CA LYS A 126 -5.63 -11.26 -15.28
C LYS A 126 -5.08 -11.46 -13.88
N VAL A 127 -4.26 -10.55 -13.38
CA VAL A 127 -3.73 -10.60 -12.01
C VAL A 127 -4.89 -10.59 -11.00
N ILE A 128 -5.86 -9.70 -11.20
CA ILE A 128 -7.08 -9.65 -10.37
C ILE A 128 -7.87 -10.95 -10.48
N ALA A 129 -8.04 -11.47 -11.69
CA ALA A 129 -8.75 -12.73 -11.94
C ALA A 129 -8.12 -13.90 -11.17
N VAL A 130 -6.79 -14.05 -11.23
CA VAL A 130 -6.04 -15.07 -10.49
C VAL A 130 -6.21 -14.87 -8.97
N ARG A 131 -6.02 -13.64 -8.47
CA ARG A 131 -6.12 -13.32 -7.04
C ARG A 131 -7.50 -13.62 -6.46
N GLN A 132 -8.55 -13.29 -7.21
CA GLN A 132 -9.94 -13.51 -6.80
C GLN A 132 -10.48 -14.89 -7.17
N GLN A 133 -9.67 -15.74 -7.82
CA GLN A 133 -10.08 -17.03 -8.38
C GLN A 133 -11.31 -16.93 -9.29
N LEU A 134 -11.38 -15.83 -10.05
CA LEU A 134 -12.44 -15.56 -11.01
C LEU A 134 -11.90 -15.74 -12.44
N PRO A 135 -12.73 -16.12 -13.41
CA PRO A 135 -12.39 -16.01 -14.82
C PRO A 135 -12.18 -14.55 -15.21
N VAL A 136 -11.17 -14.27 -16.03
CA VAL A 136 -10.89 -12.90 -16.52
C VAL A 136 -12.07 -12.27 -17.26
N GLY A 137 -12.92 -13.08 -17.91
CA GLY A 137 -14.15 -12.61 -18.54
C GLY A 137 -15.11 -11.95 -17.55
N MET A 138 -15.30 -12.52 -16.36
CA MET A 138 -16.13 -11.90 -15.32
C MET A 138 -15.52 -10.59 -14.84
N VAL A 139 -14.19 -10.52 -14.69
CA VAL A 139 -13.50 -9.28 -14.31
C VAL A 139 -13.78 -8.16 -15.32
N LYS A 140 -13.72 -8.47 -16.63
CA LYS A 140 -14.05 -7.53 -17.70
C LYS A 140 -15.53 -7.12 -17.69
N GLU A 141 -16.45 -8.05 -17.41
CA GLU A 141 -17.88 -7.73 -17.30
C GLU A 141 -18.14 -6.73 -16.16
N PHE A 142 -17.44 -6.84 -15.04
CA PHE A 142 -17.59 -5.92 -13.90
C PHE A 142 -16.89 -4.57 -14.11
N LEU A 143 -15.70 -4.57 -14.73
CA LEU A 143 -14.85 -3.38 -14.88
C LEU A 143 -15.02 -2.64 -16.21
N GLY A 144 -15.70 -3.25 -17.18
CA GLY A 144 -15.79 -2.76 -18.55
C GLY A 144 -14.72 -3.35 -19.47
N GLU A 145 -15.04 -3.46 -20.77
CA GLU A 145 -14.14 -4.01 -21.79
C GLU A 145 -12.90 -3.16 -22.08
N ASP A 146 -12.97 -1.86 -21.81
CA ASP A 146 -11.83 -0.94 -21.93
C ASP A 146 -10.87 -1.03 -20.73
N LEU A 147 -11.32 -1.59 -19.60
CA LEU A 147 -10.56 -1.77 -18.37
C LEU A 147 -9.95 -0.46 -17.82
N GLU A 148 -10.50 0.70 -18.21
CA GLU A 148 -9.91 1.99 -17.87
C GLU A 148 -9.92 2.26 -16.35
N LEU A 149 -10.82 1.61 -15.61
CA LEU A 149 -10.85 1.62 -14.14
C LEU A 149 -9.57 1.08 -13.49
N LEU A 150 -8.77 0.28 -14.22
CA LEU A 150 -7.50 -0.27 -13.75
C LEU A 150 -6.30 0.65 -14.03
N ARG A 151 -6.51 1.77 -14.72
CA ARG A 151 -5.41 2.67 -15.10
C ARG A 151 -4.62 3.14 -13.89
N ASP A 152 -5.31 3.58 -12.84
CA ASP A 152 -4.66 4.11 -11.64
C ASP A 152 -3.87 3.01 -10.91
N ASP A 153 -4.39 1.79 -10.85
CA ASP A 153 -3.69 0.64 -10.27
C ASP A 153 -2.40 0.32 -11.04
N VAL A 154 -2.46 0.34 -12.38
CA VAL A 154 -1.28 0.15 -13.23
C VAL A 154 -0.27 1.26 -13.03
N LEU A 155 -0.70 2.52 -12.93
CA LEU A 155 0.20 3.66 -12.68
C LEU A 155 0.90 3.54 -11.32
N VAL A 156 0.15 3.17 -10.27
CA VAL A 156 0.69 2.93 -8.92
C VAL A 156 1.71 1.80 -8.93
N ARG A 157 1.39 0.67 -9.60
CA ARG A 157 2.32 -0.45 -9.77
C ARG A 157 3.61 -0.01 -10.46
N LYS A 158 3.51 0.73 -11.57
CA LYS A 158 4.68 1.24 -12.31
C LYS A 158 5.54 2.18 -11.47
N ALA A 159 4.91 3.05 -10.67
CA ALA A 159 5.63 3.91 -9.74
C ALA A 159 6.39 3.11 -8.68
N MET A 160 5.74 2.12 -8.09
CA MET A 160 6.37 1.22 -7.11
C MET A 160 7.52 0.40 -7.73
N ASP A 161 7.32 -0.15 -8.92
CA ASP A 161 8.33 -0.94 -9.62
C ASP A 161 9.56 -0.09 -9.97
N LEU A 162 9.35 1.16 -10.40
CA LEU A 162 10.45 2.09 -10.65
C LEU A 162 11.25 2.38 -9.39
N VAL A 163 10.56 2.68 -8.29
CA VAL A 163 11.19 2.97 -7.00
C VAL A 163 12.02 1.76 -6.55
N CYS A 164 11.45 0.56 -6.60
CA CYS A 164 12.12 -0.66 -6.18
C CYS A 164 13.32 -1.00 -7.08
N ALA A 165 13.16 -0.91 -8.40
CA ALA A 165 14.23 -1.18 -9.36
C ALA A 165 15.40 -0.20 -9.23
N SER A 166 15.16 1.00 -8.71
CA SER A 166 16.18 2.02 -8.49
C SER A 166 16.79 2.00 -7.10
N ALA A 167 16.26 1.22 -6.15
CA ALA A 167 16.71 1.21 -4.77
C ALA A 167 18.10 0.60 -4.62
N VAL A 168 18.89 1.13 -3.68
CA VAL A 168 20.23 0.64 -3.35
C VAL A 168 20.14 -0.21 -2.09
N ILE A 169 20.23 -1.53 -2.26
CA ILE A 169 20.05 -2.48 -1.16
C ILE A 169 21.41 -2.79 -0.55
N LYS A 170 21.55 -2.55 0.75
CA LYS A 170 22.72 -2.91 1.53
C LYS A 170 22.37 -4.13 2.37
N GLU A 171 22.90 -5.29 1.97
CA GLU A 171 22.73 -6.52 2.74
C GLU A 171 23.61 -6.47 3.99
N GLU A 172 22.98 -6.50 5.16
CA GLU A 172 23.68 -6.65 6.43
C GLU A 172 23.78 -8.14 6.76
N THR A 173 25.00 -8.67 6.69
CA THR A 173 25.28 -10.04 7.15
C THR A 173 25.36 -10.01 8.67
N LEU A 174 24.48 -10.74 9.35
CA LEU A 174 24.60 -10.98 10.79
C LEU A 174 25.97 -11.61 11.06
N LEU A 175 26.92 -10.82 11.56
CA LEU A 175 28.16 -11.36 12.11
C LEU A 175 27.77 -12.28 13.27
N PRO A 176 28.22 -13.55 13.29
CA PRO A 176 27.94 -14.43 14.42
C PRO A 176 28.45 -13.77 15.71
N PRO A 177 27.73 -13.92 16.84
CA PRO A 177 28.13 -13.30 18.09
C PRO A 177 29.57 -13.71 18.39
N VAL A 178 30.45 -12.72 18.48
CA VAL A 178 31.86 -12.92 18.85
C VAL A 178 31.85 -13.40 20.29
N PHE A 179 31.93 -14.72 20.49
CA PHE A 179 32.18 -15.30 21.81
C PHE A 179 33.58 -14.86 22.24
N GLN A 180 33.64 -13.82 23.07
CA GLN A 180 34.85 -13.49 23.82
C GLN A 180 35.12 -14.65 24.78
N ARG A 181 36.32 -15.22 24.68
CA ARG A 181 36.83 -16.31 25.52
C ARG A 181 37.17 -15.83 26.92
#